data_AF-A0A0R3X4R6-F1
#
_entry.id   AF-A0A0R3X4R6-F1
#
_cell.length_a   1.000
_cell.length_b   1.000
_cell.length_c   1.000
_cell.angle_alpha   90.00
_cell.angle_beta   90.00
_cell.angle_gamma   90.00
#
_symmetry.space_group_name_H-M   'P 1'
#
loop_
_entity.id
_entity.type
_entity.pdbx_description
1 polymer ?
#
loop_
_entity_poly.entity_id
_entity_poly.type
_entity_poly.pdbx_seq_one_letter_code
_entity_poly.pdbx_strand_id
1 'polypeptide(L)'
;MNYLSFIKWADGYVCRKLLLRPKDVDREEELEAVQYHERKEQIYDRLSISEFPAEVQGPVKCLIRRLCNCKCLSAGRMVRYKCELPVLLTSAPTTLHLEVASNVPSFRDQWNPFFRNADGTAADIYERFIGVGERGDAIRLNEYDCIVFFVEFPTSKYLRCKHLKDLGNAITPTQTFIVTGRYPELYGIIAEVTWEQKIFQLLRRFNFPPFVNFTDNWRIWYNRNDNMGKINYVEIIRWACLDVIWRRARALVT
;
A
#
# COMPACT_ATOMS: atom_id res chain seq x y z
N MET A 1 -13.16 12.05 -22.51
CA MET A 1 -12.99 10.87 -21.64
C MET A 1 -12.35 11.35 -20.35
N ASN A 2 -12.79 10.86 -19.20
CA ASN A 2 -12.20 11.22 -17.91
C ASN A 2 -10.99 10.31 -17.68
N TYR A 3 -9.78 10.79 -17.96
CA TYR A 3 -8.56 9.96 -17.95
C TYR A 3 -8.21 9.46 -16.55
N LEU A 4 -8.77 10.08 -15.51
CA LEU A 4 -8.60 9.70 -14.12
C LEU A 4 -9.21 8.33 -13.79
N SER A 5 -10.18 7.82 -14.58
CA SER A 5 -10.88 6.56 -14.27
C SER A 5 -9.97 5.33 -14.25
N PHE A 6 -8.77 5.43 -14.83
CA PHE A 6 -7.80 4.34 -14.95
C PHE A 6 -6.64 4.41 -13.96
N ILE A 7 -6.54 5.49 -13.18
CA ILE A 7 -5.47 5.65 -12.18
C ILE A 7 -5.84 4.82 -10.96
N LYS A 8 -5.11 3.71 -10.75
CA LYS A 8 -5.34 2.78 -9.63
C LYS A 8 -4.45 3.07 -8.42
N TRP A 9 -3.42 3.89 -8.57
CA TRP A 9 -2.63 4.42 -7.46
C TRP A 9 -2.09 5.81 -7.77
N ALA A 10 -1.69 6.57 -6.74
CA ALA A 10 -0.92 7.78 -6.90
C ALA A 10 0.28 7.82 -5.96
N ASP A 11 1.36 8.41 -6.45
CA ASP A 11 2.53 8.75 -5.66
C ASP A 11 2.65 10.27 -5.50
N GLY A 12 3.80 10.73 -4.98
CA GLY A 12 4.05 12.14 -4.80
C GLY A 12 3.91 12.96 -6.09
N TYR A 13 4.31 12.42 -7.25
CA TYR A 13 4.22 13.13 -8.51
C TYR A 13 2.77 13.29 -8.95
N VAL A 14 2.03 12.19 -9.02
CA VAL A 14 0.61 12.18 -9.40
C VAL A 14 -0.21 13.05 -8.44
N CYS A 15 0.05 12.96 -7.14
CA CYS A 15 -0.63 13.80 -6.16
C CYS A 15 -0.30 15.27 -6.32
N ARG A 16 0.95 15.64 -6.65
CA ARG A 16 1.32 17.03 -6.87
C ARG A 16 0.59 17.64 -8.06
N LYS A 17 0.49 16.88 -9.16
CA LYS A 17 -0.15 17.35 -10.39
C LYS A 17 -1.68 17.42 -10.27
N LEU A 18 -2.30 16.43 -9.62
CA LEU A 18 -3.76 16.30 -9.59
C LEU A 18 -4.43 16.86 -8.33
N LEU A 19 -3.72 16.92 -7.19
CA LEU A 19 -4.36 17.10 -5.88
C LEU A 19 -3.92 18.38 -5.14
N LEU A 20 -3.00 19.18 -5.71
CA LEU A 20 -2.52 20.42 -5.07
C LEU A 20 -3.37 21.66 -5.36
N ARG A 21 -4.22 21.66 -6.39
CA ARG A 21 -5.00 22.83 -6.76
C ARG A 21 -6.49 22.61 -6.50
N PRO A 22 -7.09 23.30 -5.51
CA PRO A 22 -8.52 23.17 -5.19
C PRO A 22 -9.44 23.87 -6.21
N LYS A 23 -8.88 24.54 -7.22
CA LYS A 23 -9.61 25.14 -8.34
C LYS A 23 -8.88 24.79 -9.62
N ASP A 24 -9.58 24.06 -10.49
CA ASP A 24 -9.24 23.68 -11.86
C ASP A 24 -7.82 23.11 -12.04
N VAL A 25 -7.71 21.78 -11.94
CA VAL A 25 -6.53 21.06 -12.43
C VAL A 25 -6.38 21.40 -13.92
N ASP A 26 -5.22 21.93 -14.31
CA ASP A 26 -4.93 22.21 -15.71
C ASP A 26 -4.96 20.89 -16.50
N ARG A 27 -5.58 20.89 -17.68
CA ARG A 27 -5.62 19.71 -18.55
C ARG A 27 -4.23 19.21 -18.92
N GLU A 28 -3.26 20.12 -19.02
CA GLU A 28 -1.86 19.76 -19.27
C GLU A 28 -1.25 19.00 -18.08
N GLU A 29 -1.47 19.48 -16.84
CA GLU A 29 -1.01 18.78 -15.63
C GLU A 29 -1.71 17.42 -15.45
N GLU A 30 -2.99 17.31 -15.82
CA GLU A 30 -3.73 16.04 -15.83
C GLU A 30 -3.11 15.05 -16.81
N LEU A 31 -2.86 15.48 -18.04
CA LEU A 31 -2.26 14.64 -19.08
C LEU A 31 -0.86 14.17 -18.67
N GLU A 32 -0.04 15.04 -18.10
CA GLU A 32 1.29 14.67 -17.60
C GLU A 32 1.23 13.62 -16.48
N ALA A 33 0.27 13.74 -15.56
CA ALA A 33 0.08 12.78 -14.48
C ALA A 33 -0.34 11.41 -14.99
N VAL A 34 -1.24 11.38 -15.98
CA VAL A 34 -1.70 10.15 -16.65
C VAL A 34 -0.55 9.48 -17.37
N GLN A 35 0.18 10.22 -18.22
CA GLN A 35 1.34 9.68 -18.94
C GLN A 35 2.43 9.18 -18.00
N TYR A 36 2.66 9.87 -16.89
CA TYR A 36 3.58 9.41 -15.86
C TYR A 36 3.13 8.07 -15.23
N HIS A 37 1.85 7.97 -14.87
CA HIS A 37 1.28 6.75 -14.30
C HIS A 37 1.39 5.58 -15.29
N GLU A 38 0.99 5.77 -16.55
CA GLU A 38 1.10 4.75 -17.61
C GLU A 38 2.54 4.28 -17.81
N ARG A 39 3.52 5.21 -17.86
CA ARG A 39 4.93 4.83 -17.96
C ARG A 39 5.39 4.00 -16.77
N LYS A 40 4.93 4.32 -15.55
CA LYS A 40 5.27 3.54 -14.35
C LYS A 40 4.64 2.16 -14.39
N GLU A 41 3.37 2.04 -14.77
CA GLU A 41 2.71 0.74 -14.97
C GLU A 41 3.48 -0.13 -15.98
N GLN A 42 3.84 0.43 -17.14
CA GLN A 42 4.64 -0.28 -18.14
C GLN A 42 6.01 -0.74 -17.60
N ILE A 43 6.63 0.03 -16.70
CA ILE A 43 7.87 -0.40 -16.04
C ILE A 43 7.57 -1.62 -15.16
N TYR A 44 6.52 -1.61 -14.34
CA TYR A 44 6.17 -2.76 -13.50
C TYR A 44 5.78 -3.99 -14.32
N ASP A 45 5.08 -3.82 -15.44
CA ASP A 45 4.76 -4.90 -16.37
C ASP A 45 6.04 -5.54 -16.93
N ARG A 46 7.00 -4.72 -17.37
CA ARG A 46 8.32 -5.21 -17.83
C ARG A 46 9.10 -5.90 -16.72
N LEU A 47 9.07 -5.36 -15.50
CA LEU A 47 9.73 -5.98 -14.34
C LEU A 47 9.14 -7.37 -14.06
N SER A 48 7.81 -7.54 -14.21
CA SER A 48 7.15 -8.83 -13.96
C SER A 48 7.63 -9.97 -14.87
N ILE A 49 8.12 -9.65 -16.08
CA ILE A 49 8.67 -10.64 -17.02
C ILE A 49 10.20 -10.64 -17.06
N SER A 50 10.86 -9.84 -16.23
CA SER A 50 12.32 -9.75 -16.20
C SER A 50 12.93 -10.87 -15.35
N GLU A 51 14.13 -11.30 -15.72
CA GLU A 51 14.91 -12.24 -14.92
C GLU A 51 15.73 -11.50 -13.86
N PHE A 52 15.73 -12.01 -12.64
CA PHE A 52 16.50 -11.47 -11.52
C PHE A 52 17.40 -12.55 -10.92
N PRO A 53 18.57 -12.20 -10.35
CA PRO A 53 19.37 -13.15 -9.57
C PRO A 53 18.58 -13.71 -8.38
N ALA A 54 18.81 -14.97 -8.01
CA ALA A 54 18.12 -15.64 -6.90
C ALA A 54 18.21 -14.86 -5.57
N GLU A 55 19.34 -14.18 -5.34
CA GLU A 55 19.60 -13.33 -4.17
C GLU A 55 18.61 -12.16 -4.04
N VAL A 56 18.15 -11.62 -5.17
CA VAL A 56 17.18 -10.52 -5.23
C VAL A 56 15.75 -11.03 -5.00
N GLN A 57 15.47 -12.24 -5.48
CA GLN A 57 14.17 -12.90 -5.43
C GLN A 57 13.84 -13.53 -4.06
N GLY A 58 14.64 -13.26 -3.04
CA GLY A 58 14.40 -13.78 -1.69
C GLY A 58 13.03 -13.41 -1.11
N PRO A 59 12.62 -14.05 0.01
CA PRO A 59 11.32 -13.82 0.61
C PRO A 59 11.02 -12.34 0.88
N VAL A 60 9.74 -11.98 0.78
CA VAL A 60 9.26 -10.62 1.03
C VAL A 60 8.39 -10.61 2.29
N LYS A 61 8.69 -9.71 3.22
CA LYS A 61 7.93 -9.52 4.47
C LYS A 61 7.03 -8.30 4.35
N CYS A 62 5.72 -8.51 4.36
CA CYS A 62 4.75 -7.42 4.34
C CYS A 62 3.94 -7.33 5.64
N LEU A 63 3.61 -6.11 6.06
CA LEU A 63 2.71 -5.81 7.18
C LEU A 63 1.47 -5.07 6.68
N ILE A 64 0.27 -5.51 7.06
CA ILE A 64 -0.99 -4.79 6.82
C ILE A 64 -1.64 -4.42 8.14
N ARG A 65 -1.96 -3.14 8.33
CA ARG A 65 -2.57 -2.68 9.59
C ARG A 65 -3.39 -1.41 9.43
N ARG A 66 -4.29 -1.14 10.38
CA ARG A 66 -4.97 0.15 10.44
C ARG A 66 -4.03 1.29 10.86
N LEU A 67 -4.13 2.43 10.17
CA LEU A 67 -3.34 3.64 10.41
C LEU A 67 -3.70 4.36 11.72
N CYS A 68 -4.99 4.40 12.08
CA CYS A 68 -5.52 5.29 13.13
C CYS A 68 -5.69 4.61 14.51
N ASN A 69 -5.28 3.36 14.69
CA ASN A 69 -5.53 2.58 15.92
C ASN A 69 -4.26 2.39 16.76
N CYS A 70 -3.53 3.47 17.02
CA CYS A 70 -2.23 3.41 17.68
C CYS A 70 -2.29 3.05 19.18
N LYS A 71 -3.45 3.13 19.82
CA LYS A 71 -3.68 2.46 21.12
C LYS A 71 -3.59 0.92 21.04
N CYS A 72 -3.71 0.35 19.85
CA CYS A 72 -3.53 -1.07 19.57
C CYS A 72 -2.13 -1.42 19.02
N LEU A 73 -1.15 -0.51 19.05
CA LEU A 73 0.25 -0.87 18.75
C LEU A 73 0.77 -2.00 19.64
N SER A 74 0.17 -2.15 20.84
CA SER A 74 0.53 -3.10 21.89
C SER A 74 -0.60 -4.04 22.30
N ALA A 75 -1.79 -3.97 21.66
CA ALA A 75 -2.96 -4.77 22.04
C ALA A 75 -3.76 -5.16 20.79
N GLY A 76 -3.40 -6.28 20.17
CA GLY A 76 -4.08 -6.80 18.99
C GLY A 76 -3.69 -8.22 18.65
N ARG A 77 -4.54 -8.93 17.91
CA ARG A 77 -4.18 -10.20 17.28
C ARG A 77 -3.52 -9.90 15.94
N MET A 78 -2.42 -10.58 15.67
CA MET A 78 -1.77 -10.58 14.36
C MET A 78 -2.02 -11.93 13.72
N VAL A 79 -2.54 -11.92 12.51
CA VAL A 79 -2.68 -13.11 11.68
C VAL A 79 -1.52 -13.14 10.70
N ARG A 80 -0.78 -14.22 10.72
CA ARG A 80 0.38 -14.45 9.85
C ARG A 80 -0.03 -15.39 8.75
N TYR A 81 0.31 -14.99 7.53
CA TYR A 81 0.13 -15.77 6.33
C TYR A 81 1.52 -16.04 5.75
N LYS A 82 1.81 -17.31 5.48
CA LYS A 82 2.92 -17.69 4.61
C LYS A 82 2.33 -18.28 3.34
N CYS A 83 2.61 -17.68 2.20
CA CYS A 83 2.13 -18.17 0.92
C CYS A 83 3.13 -17.89 -0.19
N GLU A 84 2.90 -18.50 -1.35
CA GLU A 84 3.68 -18.23 -2.56
C GLU A 84 2.80 -17.51 -3.56
N LEU A 85 3.35 -16.46 -4.15
CA LEU A 85 2.64 -15.60 -5.09
C LEU A 85 3.47 -15.48 -6.37
N PRO A 86 2.91 -15.77 -7.57
CA PRO A 86 3.61 -15.52 -8.81
C PRO A 86 3.64 -14.00 -9.03
N VAL A 87 4.79 -13.42 -8.69
CA VAL A 87 5.11 -12.00 -8.83
C VAL A 87 5.94 -11.78 -10.10
N LEU A 88 6.96 -12.62 -10.29
CA LEU A 88 7.74 -12.71 -11.52
C LEU A 88 7.22 -13.90 -12.35
N LEU A 89 6.91 -13.66 -13.62
CA LEU A 89 6.36 -14.66 -14.53
C LEU A 89 7.42 -15.61 -15.11
N THR A 90 8.70 -15.22 -15.02
CA THR A 90 9.84 -15.98 -15.55
C THR A 90 10.61 -16.74 -14.47
N SER A 91 10.12 -16.74 -13.23
CA SER A 91 10.83 -17.34 -12.08
C SER A 91 9.89 -18.11 -11.16
N ALA A 92 10.46 -18.78 -10.17
CA ALA A 92 9.67 -19.45 -9.14
C ALA A 92 8.80 -18.42 -8.38
N PRO A 93 7.61 -18.84 -7.88
CA PRO A 93 6.75 -17.99 -7.06
C PRO A 93 7.50 -17.36 -5.88
N THR A 94 7.24 -16.07 -5.63
CA THR A 94 7.86 -15.35 -4.52
C THR A 94 7.22 -15.79 -3.20
N THR A 95 8.05 -16.22 -2.25
CA THR A 95 7.59 -16.49 -0.88
C THR A 95 7.23 -15.18 -0.18
N LEU A 96 5.97 -15.08 0.25
CA LEU A 96 5.43 -13.95 0.98
C LEU A 96 5.22 -14.32 2.45
N HIS A 97 5.77 -13.50 3.34
CA HIS A 97 5.46 -13.50 4.77
C HIS A 97 4.61 -12.28 5.07
N LEU A 98 3.30 -12.49 5.21
CA LEU A 98 2.35 -11.42 5.40
C LEU A 98 1.80 -11.43 6.82
N GLU A 99 2.03 -10.35 7.56
CA GLU A 99 1.43 -10.13 8.87
C GLU A 99 0.27 -9.13 8.75
N VAL A 100 -0.91 -9.50 9.25
CA VAL A 100 -2.12 -8.67 9.18
C VAL A 100 -2.69 -8.45 10.57
N ALA A 101 -2.87 -7.18 10.94
CA ALA A 101 -3.56 -6.85 12.19
C ALA A 101 -5.04 -7.24 12.10
N SER A 102 -5.56 -7.87 13.15
CA SER A 102 -6.94 -8.38 13.22
C SER A 102 -8.02 -7.31 13.07
N ASN A 103 -7.64 -6.04 13.23
CA ASN A 103 -8.53 -4.91 13.04
C ASN A 103 -8.61 -4.42 11.58
N VAL A 104 -7.91 -5.05 10.62
CA VAL A 104 -8.06 -4.74 9.20
C VAL A 104 -9.36 -5.40 8.70
N PRO A 105 -10.38 -4.61 8.32
CA PRO A 105 -11.71 -5.13 8.09
C PRO A 105 -11.78 -5.97 6.81
N SER A 106 -12.46 -7.12 6.91
CA SER A 106 -12.75 -8.03 5.78
C SER A 106 -11.49 -8.42 4.98
N PHE A 107 -10.30 -8.45 5.60
CA PHE A 107 -9.06 -8.79 4.90
C PHE A 107 -9.16 -10.19 4.30
N ARG A 108 -9.50 -11.21 5.11
CA ARG A 108 -9.62 -12.61 4.65
C ARG A 108 -10.62 -12.76 3.51
N ASP A 109 -11.77 -12.10 3.60
CA ASP A 109 -12.85 -12.16 2.61
C ASP A 109 -12.46 -11.52 1.27
N GLN A 110 -11.53 -10.57 1.30
CA GLN A 110 -10.99 -9.93 0.10
C GLN A 110 -9.76 -10.67 -0.42
N TRP A 111 -8.86 -11.07 0.48
CA TRP A 111 -7.62 -11.77 0.16
C TRP A 111 -7.88 -13.09 -0.54
N ASN A 112 -8.68 -13.98 0.06
CA ASN A 112 -8.81 -15.35 -0.43
C ASN A 112 -9.34 -15.46 -1.88
N PRO A 113 -10.39 -14.73 -2.30
CA PRO A 113 -10.86 -14.78 -3.68
C PRO A 113 -9.82 -14.27 -4.67
N PHE A 114 -9.23 -13.10 -4.43
CA PHE A 114 -8.20 -12.57 -5.33
C PHE A 114 -6.96 -13.45 -5.37
N PHE A 115 -6.61 -14.06 -4.23
CA PHE A 115 -5.39 -14.85 -4.10
C PHE A 115 -5.52 -16.18 -4.85
N ARG A 116 -6.71 -16.80 -4.81
CA ARG A 116 -7.01 -17.98 -5.64
C ARG A 116 -7.01 -17.64 -7.13
N ASN A 117 -7.58 -16.51 -7.51
CA ASN A 117 -7.61 -16.07 -8.92
C ASN A 117 -6.23 -15.66 -9.44
N ALA A 118 -5.30 -15.35 -8.54
CA ALA A 118 -3.94 -14.96 -8.84
C ALA A 118 -2.99 -16.17 -8.97
N ASP A 119 -3.51 -17.39 -9.01
CA ASP A 119 -2.70 -18.62 -9.05
C ASP A 119 -1.70 -18.74 -7.87
N GLY A 120 -2.08 -18.18 -6.71
CA GLY A 120 -1.28 -18.29 -5.48
C GLY A 120 -1.51 -19.62 -4.75
N THR A 121 -0.53 -20.06 -3.96
CA THR A 121 -0.62 -21.28 -3.15
C THR A 121 -1.34 -21.07 -1.82
N ALA A 122 -2.15 -22.04 -1.37
CA ALA A 122 -2.91 -21.93 -0.13
C ALA A 122 -2.04 -21.36 1.02
N ALA A 123 -2.46 -20.24 1.59
CA ALA A 123 -1.69 -19.59 2.65
C ALA A 123 -1.75 -20.42 3.93
N ASP A 124 -0.60 -20.72 4.51
CA ASP A 124 -0.51 -21.22 5.88
C ASP A 124 -0.91 -20.07 6.82
N ILE A 125 -1.88 -20.31 7.70
CA ILE A 125 -2.45 -19.28 8.58
C ILE A 125 -2.10 -19.59 10.03
N TYR A 126 -1.47 -18.64 10.70
CA TYR A 126 -1.17 -18.70 12.12
C TYR A 126 -1.65 -17.43 12.82
N GLU A 127 -2.55 -17.56 13.78
CA GLU A 127 -3.00 -16.43 14.59
C GLU A 127 -2.17 -16.35 15.88
N ARG A 128 -1.64 -15.16 16.17
CA ARG A 128 -0.89 -14.89 17.39
C ARG A 128 -1.46 -13.66 18.09
N PHE A 129 -1.74 -13.78 19.39
CA PHE A 129 -2.04 -12.62 20.22
C PHE A 129 -0.73 -11.90 20.59
N ILE A 130 -0.71 -10.58 20.47
CA ILE A 130 0.40 -9.73 20.96
C ILE A 130 -0.17 -8.93 22.13
N GLY A 131 0.10 -9.43 23.35
CA GLY A 131 -0.33 -8.79 24.59
C GLY A 131 0.47 -7.53 24.94
N VAL A 132 -0.13 -6.65 25.75
CA VAL A 132 0.56 -5.49 26.32
C VAL A 132 1.63 -6.00 27.28
N GLY A 133 2.90 -5.87 26.90
CA GLY A 133 4.05 -6.26 27.74
C GLY A 133 4.67 -7.62 27.45
N GLU A 134 4.12 -8.43 26.53
CA GLU A 134 4.71 -9.74 26.18
C GLU A 134 5.97 -9.67 25.29
N ARG A 135 6.40 -8.45 24.94
CA ARG A 135 7.77 -8.06 24.58
C ARG A 135 7.81 -6.54 24.55
N GLY A 136 8.90 -5.94 25.02
CA GLY A 136 9.23 -4.54 24.73
C GLY A 136 9.49 -4.24 23.24
N ASP A 137 9.12 -5.15 22.33
CA ASP A 137 9.19 -4.95 20.89
C ASP A 137 7.83 -4.42 20.42
N ALA A 138 7.65 -3.11 20.50
CA ALA A 138 6.78 -2.44 19.55
C ALA A 138 7.12 -3.00 18.15
N ILE A 139 6.12 -3.42 17.36
CA ILE A 139 6.31 -3.99 16.01
C ILE A 139 7.39 -3.17 15.30
N ARG A 140 8.56 -3.78 15.10
CA ARG A 140 9.72 -3.10 14.54
C ARG A 140 9.48 -2.98 13.04
N LEU A 141 8.97 -1.83 12.62
CA LEU A 141 8.56 -1.61 11.24
C LEU A 141 9.70 -1.88 10.26
N ASN A 142 10.95 -1.64 10.66
CA ASN A 142 12.15 -1.90 9.85
C ASN A 142 12.41 -3.39 9.52
N GLU A 143 11.71 -4.34 10.12
CA GLU A 143 11.83 -5.77 9.80
C GLU A 143 11.04 -6.19 8.55
N TYR A 144 10.17 -5.30 8.05
CA TYR A 144 9.31 -5.55 6.90
C TYR A 144 9.85 -4.85 5.66
N ASP A 145 9.80 -5.51 4.50
CA ASP A 145 10.14 -4.89 3.22
C ASP A 145 9.03 -3.95 2.74
N CYS A 146 7.78 -4.25 3.10
CA CYS A 146 6.57 -3.56 2.63
C CYS A 146 5.59 -3.32 3.78
N ILE A 147 4.98 -2.14 3.83
CA ILE A 147 3.99 -1.79 4.85
C ILE A 147 2.77 -1.15 4.20
N VAL A 148 1.61 -1.80 4.40
CA VAL A 148 0.30 -1.35 3.92
C VAL A 148 -0.52 -0.83 5.09
N PHE A 149 -0.90 0.43 5.02
CA PHE A 149 -1.80 1.05 5.98
C PHE A 149 -3.21 1.10 5.43
N PHE A 150 -4.12 0.44 6.14
CA PHE A 150 -5.55 0.60 5.94
C PHE A 150 -6.05 1.84 6.67
N VAL A 151 -6.74 2.72 5.95
CA VAL A 151 -7.35 3.93 6.50
C VAL A 151 -8.86 3.82 6.38
N GLU A 152 -9.54 4.02 7.51
CA GLU A 152 -10.98 4.19 7.56
C GLU A 152 -11.23 5.60 8.10
N PHE A 153 -11.91 6.42 7.31
CA PHE A 153 -12.23 7.78 7.73
C PHE A 153 -13.58 7.77 8.47
N PRO A 154 -13.61 8.07 9.78
CA PRO A 154 -14.87 8.29 10.45
C PRO A 154 -15.45 9.64 10.02
N THR A 155 -16.77 9.67 9.96
CA THR A 155 -17.62 10.73 9.41
C THR A 155 -17.48 12.13 10.04
N SER A 156 -16.70 12.37 11.11
CA SER A 156 -16.52 13.77 11.57
C SER A 156 -15.45 14.13 12.62
N LYS A 157 -14.83 13.25 13.44
CA LYS A 157 -14.12 13.77 14.65
C LYS A 157 -12.75 13.24 15.04
N TYR A 158 -12.16 12.27 14.34
CA TYR A 158 -10.95 11.58 14.84
C TYR A 158 -9.70 11.71 13.97
N LEU A 159 -9.52 12.85 13.31
CA LEU A 159 -8.30 13.14 12.52
C LEU A 159 -7.08 13.55 13.35
N ARG A 160 -7.10 13.38 14.68
CA ARG A 160 -5.93 13.63 15.54
C ARG A 160 -5.17 12.32 15.80
N CYS A 161 -4.71 11.65 14.75
CA CYS A 161 -3.79 10.53 14.90
C CYS A 161 -2.37 11.08 15.17
N LYS A 162 -2.09 11.42 16.44
CA LYS A 162 -0.79 11.95 16.88
C LYS A 162 0.40 11.04 16.56
N HIS A 163 0.14 9.75 16.43
CA HIS A 163 1.14 8.69 16.22
C HIS A 163 1.51 8.46 14.75
N LEU A 164 0.90 9.20 13.82
CA LEU A 164 1.34 9.15 12.42
C LEU A 164 2.74 9.71 12.25
N LYS A 165 3.10 10.77 12.98
CA LYS A 165 4.46 11.30 12.95
C LYS A 165 5.50 10.26 13.40
N ASP A 166 5.17 9.45 14.41
CA ASP A 166 6.04 8.39 14.92
C ASP A 166 6.22 7.27 13.88
N LEU A 167 5.18 7.01 13.09
CA LEU A 167 5.23 6.07 11.96
C LEU A 167 6.22 6.52 10.89
N GLY A 168 6.20 7.79 10.50
CA GLY A 168 7.12 8.37 9.52
C GLY A 168 8.58 8.25 9.93
N ASN A 169 8.87 8.36 11.23
CA ASN A 169 10.24 8.24 11.76
C ASN A 169 10.77 6.80 11.78
N ALA A 170 9.88 5.80 11.78
CA ALA A 170 10.23 4.38 11.83
C ALA A 170 10.37 3.74 10.44
N ILE A 171 10.13 4.53 9.39
CA ILE A 171 10.14 4.11 8.00
C ILE A 171 11.51 4.39 7.37
N THR A 172 12.06 3.38 6.70
CA THR A 172 13.38 3.46 6.05
C THR A 172 13.25 3.57 4.51
N PRO A 173 14.25 4.15 3.82
CA PRO A 173 14.23 4.27 2.35
C PRO A 173 14.18 2.94 1.61
N THR A 174 14.58 1.83 2.24
CA THR A 174 14.60 0.49 1.63
C THR A 174 13.24 -0.21 1.68
N GLN A 175 12.23 0.42 2.28
CA GLN A 175 10.89 -0.15 2.42
C GLN A 175 9.90 0.45 1.41
N THR A 176 8.88 -0.33 1.06
CA THR A 176 7.77 0.10 0.19
C THR A 176 6.56 0.43 1.06
N PHE A 177 5.94 1.59 0.82
CA PHE A 177 4.82 2.09 1.61
C PHE A 177 3.55 2.21 0.81
N ILE A 178 2.45 1.70 1.35
CA ILE A 178 1.17 1.78 0.68
C ILE A 178 0.12 2.25 1.67
N VAL A 179 -0.69 3.20 1.25
CA VAL A 179 -1.87 3.64 1.97
C VAL A 179 -3.08 3.26 1.14
N THR A 180 -3.99 2.48 1.71
CA THR A 180 -5.26 2.10 1.07
C THR A 180 -6.39 2.21 2.07
N GLY A 181 -7.64 2.15 1.64
CA GLY A 181 -8.76 2.33 2.56
C GLY A 181 -10.12 2.28 1.92
N ARG A 182 -11.13 2.51 2.75
CA ARG A 182 -12.54 2.64 2.34
C ARG A 182 -13.11 3.97 2.82
N TYR A 183 -14.05 4.51 2.04
CA TYR A 183 -14.82 5.69 2.41
C TYR A 183 -16.32 5.39 2.28
N PRO A 184 -17.01 5.02 3.37
CA PRO A 184 -18.42 4.63 3.32
C PRO A 184 -19.36 5.73 2.80
N GLU A 185 -19.07 7.01 3.04
CA GLU A 185 -19.99 8.12 2.66
C GLU A 185 -19.88 8.54 1.18
N LEU A 186 -18.97 7.96 0.39
CA LEU A 186 -18.84 8.23 -1.05
C LEU A 186 -19.54 7.17 -1.90
N TYR A 187 -20.19 6.18 -1.29
CA TYR A 187 -21.15 5.33 -1.99
C TYR A 187 -22.27 6.22 -2.54
N GLY A 188 -22.27 6.42 -3.86
CA GLY A 188 -23.27 7.21 -4.58
C GLY A 188 -22.92 8.69 -4.83
N ILE A 189 -21.77 9.18 -4.38
CA ILE A 189 -21.32 10.54 -4.71
C ILE A 189 -20.29 10.45 -5.86
N ILE A 190 -20.75 10.78 -7.08
CA ILE A 190 -19.97 10.85 -8.31
C ILE A 190 -19.11 12.14 -8.32
N ALA A 191 -18.32 12.35 -7.27
CA ALA A 191 -17.31 13.41 -7.24
C ALA A 191 -15.94 12.77 -7.01
N GLU A 192 -15.52 12.10 -8.06
CA GLU A 192 -14.26 11.43 -8.38
C GLU A 192 -12.95 12.08 -7.91
N VAL A 193 -12.98 13.35 -7.48
CA VAL A 193 -11.79 14.14 -7.11
C VAL A 193 -11.71 14.33 -5.58
N THR A 194 -12.79 14.06 -4.85
CA THR A 194 -12.91 14.42 -3.42
C THR A 194 -12.25 13.42 -2.47
N TRP A 195 -12.13 12.14 -2.84
CA TRP A 195 -11.51 11.10 -1.99
C TRP A 195 -9.99 11.22 -1.96
N GLU A 196 -9.40 11.34 -3.14
CA GLU A 196 -7.97 11.40 -3.40
C GLU A 196 -7.42 12.69 -2.80
N GLN A 197 -8.11 13.81 -3.04
CA GLN A 197 -7.79 15.08 -2.40
C GLN A 197 -7.89 14.98 -0.88
N LYS A 198 -8.91 14.31 -0.33
CA LYS A 198 -9.04 14.12 1.13
C LYS A 198 -7.88 13.30 1.70
N ILE A 199 -7.52 12.15 1.12
CA ILE A 199 -6.36 11.36 1.58
C ILE A 199 -5.09 12.20 1.48
N PHE A 200 -4.85 12.82 0.34
CA PHE A 200 -3.62 13.57 0.13
C PHE A 200 -3.51 14.77 1.08
N GLN A 201 -4.60 15.54 1.23
CA GLN A 201 -4.68 16.62 2.23
C GLN A 201 -4.48 16.10 3.65
N LEU A 202 -4.95 14.90 3.96
CA LEU A 202 -4.76 14.27 5.26
C LEU A 202 -3.29 13.93 5.50
N LEU A 203 -2.67 13.21 4.56
CA LEU A 203 -1.23 12.91 4.60
C LEU A 203 -0.38 14.19 4.76
N ARG A 204 -0.80 15.32 4.16
CA ARG A 204 -0.16 16.64 4.37
C ARG A 204 -0.47 17.26 5.75
N ARG A 205 -1.72 17.24 6.20
CA ARG A 205 -2.19 17.83 7.47
C ARG A 205 -1.56 17.19 8.71
N PHE A 206 -1.07 15.97 8.60
CA PHE A 206 -0.44 15.27 9.72
C PHE A 206 0.96 15.79 10.09
N ASN A 207 1.45 16.89 9.49
CA ASN A 207 2.85 17.33 9.65
C ASN A 207 3.79 16.13 9.52
N PHE A 208 3.48 15.20 8.61
CA PHE A 208 4.25 13.98 8.34
C PHE A 208 5.47 14.43 7.55
N PRO A 209 6.61 14.70 8.20
CA PRO A 209 7.77 15.28 7.56
C PRO A 209 8.67 14.09 7.23
N PRO A 210 8.61 13.45 6.05
CA PRO A 210 8.04 13.97 4.79
C PRO A 210 7.62 12.89 3.75
N PHE A 211 6.33 12.73 3.40
CA PHE A 211 5.99 12.05 2.12
C PHE A 211 6.64 12.74 0.90
N VAL A 212 7.04 14.01 1.08
CA VAL A 212 7.74 14.81 0.08
C VAL A 212 9.25 14.52 0.01
N ASN A 213 9.88 13.96 1.06
CA ASN A 213 11.30 13.55 1.05
C ASN A 213 11.49 12.04 1.18
N PHE A 214 10.41 11.25 1.32
CA PHE A 214 10.48 9.84 0.96
C PHE A 214 10.77 9.76 -0.53
N THR A 215 11.73 8.91 -0.88
CA THR A 215 11.94 8.40 -2.24
C THR A 215 10.61 7.91 -2.84
N ASP A 216 10.55 7.67 -4.15
CA ASP A 216 9.37 7.20 -4.90
C ASP A 216 8.79 5.83 -4.44
N ASN A 217 9.09 5.40 -3.21
CA ASN A 217 8.78 4.10 -2.62
C ASN A 217 7.46 4.13 -1.84
N TRP A 218 6.55 5.06 -2.15
CA TRP A 218 5.22 5.11 -1.53
C TRP A 218 4.09 5.33 -2.52
N ARG A 219 2.91 4.76 -2.23
CA ARG A 219 1.69 4.87 -3.04
C ARG A 219 0.44 5.02 -2.18
N ILE A 220 -0.50 5.84 -2.63
CA ILE A 220 -1.91 5.73 -2.25
C ILE A 220 -2.56 4.80 -3.26
N TRP A 221 -3.09 3.67 -2.81
CA TRP A 221 -3.75 2.71 -3.68
C TRP A 221 -5.27 2.90 -3.65
N TYR A 222 -5.83 3.09 -4.83
CA TYR A 222 -7.24 3.35 -5.08
C TYR A 222 -7.98 2.08 -5.43
N ASN A 223 -9.29 2.13 -5.21
CA ASN A 223 -10.18 1.07 -5.62
C ASN A 223 -11.32 1.71 -6.40
N ARG A 224 -10.97 2.27 -7.57
CA ARG A 224 -11.80 3.29 -8.21
C ARG A 224 -13.04 2.71 -8.89
N ASN A 225 -13.00 1.50 -9.47
CA ASN A 225 -14.16 1.01 -10.23
C ASN A 225 -14.43 -0.51 -10.29
N ASP A 226 -13.50 -1.42 -9.97
CA ASP A 226 -13.69 -2.80 -10.46
C ASP A 226 -14.33 -3.80 -9.49
N ASN A 227 -14.48 -3.46 -8.21
CA ASN A 227 -14.74 -4.51 -7.19
C ASN A 227 -15.78 -4.15 -6.10
N MET A 228 -16.77 -3.30 -6.38
CA MET A 228 -17.82 -2.93 -5.39
C MET A 228 -17.25 -2.46 -4.03
N GLY A 229 -16.13 -1.74 -4.02
CA GLY A 229 -15.45 -1.32 -2.78
C GLY A 229 -14.59 -2.39 -2.08
N LYS A 230 -14.33 -3.56 -2.69
CA LYS A 230 -13.37 -4.57 -2.20
C LYS A 230 -11.95 -4.26 -2.65
N ILE A 231 -11.04 -4.09 -1.71
CA ILE A 231 -9.62 -3.81 -1.97
C ILE A 231 -8.96 -5.09 -2.48
N ASN A 232 -8.31 -4.99 -3.62
CA ASN A 232 -7.50 -6.07 -4.17
C ASN A 232 -6.13 -6.09 -3.49
N TYR A 233 -6.08 -6.62 -2.26
CA TYR A 233 -4.83 -6.74 -1.51
C TYR A 233 -3.76 -7.55 -2.23
N VAL A 234 -4.15 -8.49 -3.09
CA VAL A 234 -3.20 -9.32 -3.83
C VAL A 234 -2.45 -8.50 -4.87
N GLU A 235 -3.15 -7.67 -5.62
CA GLU A 235 -2.53 -6.75 -6.58
C GLU A 235 -1.60 -5.74 -5.88
N ILE A 236 -2.06 -5.16 -4.76
CA ILE A 236 -1.25 -4.28 -3.91
C ILE A 236 0.06 -4.96 -3.49
N ILE A 237 -0.03 -6.20 -3.00
CA ILE A 237 1.12 -6.94 -2.51
C ILE A 237 2.02 -7.40 -3.65
N ARG A 238 1.49 -7.81 -4.80
CA ARG A 238 2.29 -8.11 -6.00
C ARG A 238 3.14 -6.92 -6.41
N TRP A 239 2.50 -5.76 -6.51
CA TRP A 239 3.20 -4.52 -6.83
C TRP A 239 4.28 -4.21 -5.79
N ALA A 240 3.98 -4.35 -4.50
CA ALA A 240 4.95 -4.13 -3.44
C ALA A 240 6.15 -5.09 -3.54
N CYS A 241 5.91 -6.37 -3.82
CA CYS A 241 6.96 -7.36 -4.04
C CYS A 241 7.84 -6.99 -5.24
N LEU A 242 7.26 -6.59 -6.38
CA LEU A 242 8.02 -6.13 -7.55
C LEU A 242 8.91 -4.93 -7.21
N ASP A 243 8.37 -3.95 -6.47
CA ASP A 243 9.12 -2.77 -6.05
C ASP A 243 10.29 -3.12 -5.11
N VAL A 244 10.09 -4.09 -4.20
CA VAL A 244 11.15 -4.61 -3.33
C VAL A 244 12.24 -5.34 -4.13
N ILE A 245 11.85 -6.27 -5.01
CA ILE A 245 12.77 -7.03 -5.87
C ILE A 245 13.59 -6.07 -6.74
N TRP A 246 12.92 -5.11 -7.40
CA TRP A 246 13.60 -4.13 -8.24
C TRP A 246 14.65 -3.32 -7.47
N ARG A 247 14.33 -2.90 -6.24
CA ARG A 247 15.26 -2.13 -5.41
C ARG A 247 16.42 -2.97 -4.91
N ARG A 248 16.18 -4.22 -4.52
CA ARG A 248 17.26 -5.19 -4.20
C ARG A 248 18.20 -5.35 -5.39
N ALA A 249 17.68 -5.46 -6.61
CA ALA A 249 18.49 -5.58 -7.83
C ALA A 249 19.36 -4.34 -8.05
N ARG A 250 18.79 -3.13 -7.89
CA ARG A 250 19.55 -1.87 -8.02
C ARG A 250 20.65 -1.73 -6.98
N ALA A 251 20.42 -2.20 -5.76
CA ALA A 251 21.40 -2.15 -4.68
C ALA A 251 22.61 -3.07 -4.90
N LEU A 252 22.48 -4.13 -5.72
CA LEU A 252 23.60 -5.02 -6.08
C LEU A 252 24.54 -4.41 -7.13
N VAL A 253 24.08 -3.38 -7.85
CA VAL A 253 24.85 -2.72 -8.93
C VAL A 253 25.59 -1.46 -8.43
N THR A 254 25.29 -1.01 -7.20
CA THR A 254 25.91 0.14 -6.53
C THR A 254 26.87 -0.28 -5.44
#